data_AF-A0A662K9J8-F1
#
_entry.id   AF-A0A662K9J8-F1
#
_cell.length_a   1.000
_cell.length_b   1.000
_cell.length_c   1.000
_cell.angle_alpha   90.00
_cell.angle_beta   90.00
_cell.angle_gamma   90.00
#
_symmetry.space_group_name_H-M   'P 1'
#
loop_
_entity.id
_entity.type
_entity.pdbx_description
1 polymer ?
#
loop_
_entity_poly.entity_id
_entity_poly.type
_entity_poly.pdbx_seq_one_letter_code
_entity_poly.pdbx_strand_id
1 'polypeptide(L)' 'GFEVNLEAERKDEHPKVFTKIHIEFIFYGKGIREEDVRRAIELSQNKYCPISAMLRKAVEISYSYKIVENRK' A
#
# COMPACT_ATOMS: atom_id res chain seq x y z
N GLY A 1 -9.49 3.16 -13.51
CA GLY A 1 -9.09 1.83 -13.01
C GLY A 1 -8.31 2.00 -11.73
N PHE A 2 -8.32 1.00 -10.87
CA PHE A 2 -7.61 1.03 -9.59
C PHE A 2 -7.05 -0.36 -9.30
N GLU A 3 -5.80 -0.41 -8.88
CA GLU A 3 -5.07 -1.64 -8.58
C GLU A 3 -4.24 -1.42 -7.32
N VAL A 4 -4.10 -2.50 -6.55
CA VAL A 4 -3.32 -2.50 -5.31
C VAL A 4 -2.40 -3.69 -5.37
N ASN A 5 -1.10 -3.44 -5.41
CA ASN A 5 -0.09 -4.47 -5.29
C ASN A 5 0.36 -4.56 -3.84
N LEU A 6 0.46 -5.78 -3.34
CA LEU A 6 0.93 -6.08 -2.00
C LEU A 6 2.12 -7.00 -2.13
N GLU A 7 3.29 -6.49 -1.76
CA GLU A 7 4.51 -7.28 -1.64
C GLU A 7 4.77 -7.52 -0.16
N ALA A 8 5.05 -8.76 0.20
CA ALA A 8 5.30 -9.11 1.59
C ALA A 8 6.51 -10.04 1.68
N GLU A 9 7.53 -9.59 2.40
CA GLU A 9 8.71 -10.39 2.69
C GLU A 9 8.48 -11.17 3.99
N ARG A 10 8.84 -12.44 3.95
CA ARG A 10 8.78 -13.35 5.11
C ARG A 10 10.19 -13.76 5.48
N LYS A 11 10.43 -13.91 6.79
CA LYS A 11 11.65 -14.53 7.29
C LYS A 11 11.62 -16.03 6.98
N ASP A 12 12.73 -16.56 6.46
CA ASP A 12 12.88 -17.99 6.16
C ASP A 12 13.00 -18.84 7.44
N GLU A 13 13.64 -18.28 8.47
CA GLU A 13 13.82 -18.89 9.79
C GLU A 13 12.58 -18.80 10.69
N HIS A 14 12.43 -19.76 11.61
CA HIS A 14 11.33 -19.79 12.57
C HIS A 14 11.49 -18.70 13.65
N PRO A 15 10.40 -18.03 14.05
CA PRO A 15 9.06 -18.10 13.47
C PRO A 15 9.00 -17.37 12.12
N LYS A 16 8.33 -17.98 11.12
CA LYS A 16 8.13 -17.43 9.76
C LYS A 16 7.16 -16.25 9.77
N VAL A 17 7.58 -15.16 10.40
CA VAL A 17 6.83 -13.90 10.45
C VAL A 17 7.12 -13.07 9.21
N PHE A 18 6.14 -12.29 8.80
CA PHE A 18 6.37 -11.24 7.81
C PHE A 18 7.31 -10.20 8.42
N THR A 19 8.34 -9.83 7.69
CA THR A 19 9.32 -8.84 8.14
C THR A 19 9.06 -7.49 7.50
N LYS A 20 8.60 -7.50 6.23
CA LYS A 20 8.27 -6.28 5.49
C LYS A 20 7.02 -6.47 4.67
N ILE A 21 6.20 -5.43 4.59
CA ILE A 21 5.05 -5.36 3.69
C ILE A 21 5.14 -4.04 2.94
N HIS A 22 5.18 -4.09 1.61
CA HIS A 22 5.08 -2.94 0.74
C HIS A 22 3.73 -2.95 0.04
N ILE A 23 3.03 -1.81 0.07
CA ILE A 23 1.72 -1.66 -0.58
C ILE A 23 1.83 -0.57 -1.64
N GLU A 24 1.66 -0.94 -2.91
CA GLU A 24 1.66 -0.01 -4.03
C GLU A 24 0.23 0.21 -4.53
N PHE A 25 -0.21 1.48 -4.54
CA PHE A 25 -1.52 1.89 -5.04
C PHE A 25 -1.39 2.46 -6.45
N ILE A 26 -1.93 1.75 -7.45
CA ILE A 26 -1.88 2.20 -8.85
C ILE A 26 -3.27 2.69 -9.29
N PHE A 27 -3.32 3.96 -9.68
CA PHE A 27 -4.51 4.62 -10.19
C PHE A 27 -4.40 4.77 -11.71
N TYR A 28 -5.38 4.26 -12.44
CA TYR A 28 -5.43 4.34 -13.90
C TYR A 28 -6.51 5.33 -14.35
N GLY A 29 -6.15 6.35 -15.11
CA GLY A 29 -7.14 7.26 -15.69
C GLY A 29 -6.55 8.57 -16.16
N LYS A 30 -7.21 9.18 -17.15
CA LYS A 30 -6.83 10.48 -17.70
C LYS A 30 -7.44 11.60 -16.86
N GLY A 31 -6.62 12.59 -16.48
CA GLY A 31 -7.07 13.72 -15.66
C GLY A 31 -7.25 13.41 -14.17
N ILE A 32 -6.60 12.37 -13.65
CA ILE A 32 -6.55 12.14 -12.20
C ILE A 32 -5.65 13.20 -11.57
N ARG A 33 -6.23 14.01 -10.67
CA ARG A 33 -5.47 15.02 -9.94
C ARG A 33 -4.73 14.36 -8.78
N GLU A 34 -3.46 14.70 -8.60
CA GLU A 34 -2.63 14.17 -7.52
C GLU A 34 -3.23 14.46 -6.12
N GLU A 35 -3.93 15.58 -5.97
CA GLU A 35 -4.63 15.94 -4.72
C GLU A 35 -5.69 14.90 -4.32
N ASP A 36 -6.45 14.38 -5.28
CA ASP A 36 -7.52 13.41 -5.05
C ASP A 36 -6.92 12.05 -4.67
N VAL A 37 -5.80 11.67 -5.31
CA VAL A 37 -5.05 10.44 -5.02
C VAL A 37 -4.42 10.50 -3.64
N ARG A 38 -3.72 11.60 -3.32
CA ARG A 38 -3.13 11.81 -2.00
C ARG A 38 -4.19 11.71 -0.91
N ARG A 39 -5.35 12.33 -1.11
CA ARG A 39 -6.47 12.29 -0.16
C ARG A 39 -7.07 10.89 -0.02
N ALA A 40 -7.23 10.15 -1.12
CA ALA A 40 -7.70 8.76 -1.08
C ALA A 40 -6.74 7.83 -0.34
N ILE A 41 -5.43 8.04 -0.50
CA ILE A 41 -4.38 7.32 0.22
C ILE A 41 -4.42 7.66 1.71
N GLU A 42 -4.53 8.94 2.06
CA GLU A 42 -4.62 9.40 3.46
C GLU A 42 -5.86 8.83 4.18
N LEU A 43 -7.00 8.76 3.48
CA LEU A 43 -8.21 8.09 3.98
C LEU A 43 -8.01 6.57 4.14
N SER A 44 -7.33 5.93 3.19
CA SER A 44 -7.03 4.49 3.27
C SER A 44 -6.08 4.19 4.43
N GLN A 45 -5.05 5.01 4.66
CA GLN A 45 -4.14 4.87 5.79
C GLN A 45 -4.88 4.90 7.14
N ASN A 46 -5.88 5.78 7.27
CA ASN A 46 -6.73 5.82 8.46
C ASN A 46 -7.69 4.62 8.55
N LYS A 47 -8.22 4.12 7.43
CA LYS A 47 -9.17 2.99 7.42
C LYS A 47 -8.50 1.64 7.71
N TYR A 48 -7.23 1.46 7.33
CA TYR A 48 -6.42 0.28 7.67
C TYR A 48 -5.65 0.41 9.00
N CYS A 49 -5.86 1.49 9.75
CA CYS A 49 -5.22 1.78 11.03
C CYS A 49 -5.32 0.65 12.09
N PRO A 50 -6.41 -0.16 12.21
CA PRO A 50 -6.38 -1.25 13.19
C PRO A 50 -5.41 -2.39 12.83
N ILE A 51 -5.16 -2.64 11.54
CA ILE A 51 -4.26 -3.70 11.08
C ILE A 51 -2.81 -3.21 11.07
N SER A 52 -2.56 -1.98 10.61
CA SER A 52 -1.20 -1.41 10.58
C SER A 52 -0.65 -1.10 11.98
N ALA A 53 -1.50 -0.71 12.94
CA ALA A 53 -1.06 -0.47 14.32
C ALA A 53 -0.64 -1.78 15.04
N MET A 54 -1.34 -2.89 14.79
CA MET A 54 -0.94 -4.20 15.31
C MET A 54 0.33 -4.74 14.65
N LEU A 55 0.45 -4.58 13.32
CA LEU A 55 1.58 -5.11 12.57
C LEU A 55 2.85 -4.25 12.66
N ARG A 56 2.77 -2.92 12.85
CA ARG A 56 3.96 -2.03 12.96
C ARG A 56 4.92 -2.40 14.09
N LYS A 57 4.44 -3.04 15.16
CA LYS A 57 5.31 -3.52 16.24
C LYS A 57 6.13 -4.75 15.85
N ALA A 58 5.74 -5.45 14.77
CA ALA A 58 6.33 -6.71 14.35
C ALA A 58 6.90 -6.68 12.92
N VAL A 59 6.45 -5.76 12.07
CA VAL A 59 6.67 -5.76 10.61
C VAL A 59 6.85 -4.32 10.11
N GLU A 60 7.85 -4.10 9.27
CA GLU A 60 8.05 -2.82 8.58
C GLU A 60 7.03 -2.68 7.45
N ILE A 61 6.14 -1.70 7.53
CA ILE A 61 5.12 -1.46 6.49
C ILE A 61 5.45 -0.17 5.74
N SER A 62 5.59 -0.29 4.43
CA SER A 62 5.82 0.84 3.51
C SER A 62 4.72 0.90 2.46
N TYR A 63 4.50 2.09 1.90
CA TYR A 63 3.46 2.32 0.93
C TYR A 63 3.98 3.23 -0.19
N SER A 64 3.52 3.01 -1.41
CA SER A 64 3.81 3.84 -2.57
C SER A 64 2.55 4.03 -3.40
N TYR A 65 2.54 5.04 -4.28
CA TYR A 65 1.43 5.24 -5.20
C TYR A 65 1.92 5.68 -6.57
N LYS A 66 1.13 5.34 -7.58
CA LYS A 66 1.42 5.68 -8.98
C LYS A 66 0.13 6.04 -9.70
N ILE A 67 0.22 7.05 -10.55
CA ILE A 67 -0.87 7.46 -11.44
C ILE A 67 -0.43 7.13 -12.87
N VAL A 68 -1.27 6.40 -13.60
CA VAL A 68 -1.00 5.94 -14.96
C VAL A 68 -2.16 6.36 -15.86
N GLU A 69 -1.89 7.21 -16.85
CA GLU A 69 -2.96 7.73 -17.72
C GLU A 69 -3.52 6.69 -18.71
N ASN A 70 -2.73 5.67 -19.08
CA ASN A 70 -3.13 4.63 -20.03
C ASN A 70 -2.92 3.23 -19.44
N ARG A 71 -4.00 2.45 -19.34
CA ARG A 71 -3.91 1.00 -19.16
C ARG A 71 -3.60 0.41 -20.55
N LYS A 72 -2.38 -0.09 -20.75
CA LYS A 72 -2.04 -0.82 -21.99
C LYS A 72 -2.94 -2.05 -22.14
#